data_AF-A0A520IJ88-F1
#
_entry.id   AF-A0A520IJ88-F1
#
_cell.length_a   1.000
_cell.length_b   1.000
_cell.length_c   1.000
_cell.angle_alpha   90.00
_cell.angle_beta   90.00
_cell.angle_gamma   90.00
#
_symmetry.space_group_name_H-M   'P 1'
#
loop_
_entity.id
_entity.type
_entity.pdbx_description
1 polymer ?
#
loop_
_entity_poly.entity_id
_entity_poly.type
_entity_poly.pdbx_seq_one_letter_code
_entity_poly.pdbx_strand_id
1 'polypeptide(L)'
;MIANGATTVWETWAASDNTFSKNHPMFGSVGEWFYRSLLGINSVAPGFKKIVIKPQPAGDLKHAEGSYTSPYGKIGSSWVINDQQFKLNVEIPVNTTAEIWVPLKYGEQVTEGGKSISAVDGLVLQRKEHGYAIIQAGSGKYSFAASK
;
A
#
# COMPACT_ATOMS: atom_id res chain seq x y z
N MET A 1 20.71 -9.09 -12.35
CA MET A 1 21.51 -8.64 -11.18
C MET A 1 21.47 -9.68 -10.05
N ILE A 2 20.33 -9.90 -9.39
CA ILE A 2 20.22 -10.84 -8.23
C ILE A 2 20.72 -12.25 -8.57
N ALA A 3 20.30 -12.82 -9.70
CA ALA A 3 20.74 -14.16 -10.14
C ALA A 3 22.27 -14.28 -10.37
N ASN A 4 22.99 -13.17 -10.46
CA ASN A 4 24.45 -13.10 -10.60
C ASN A 4 25.15 -12.68 -9.28
N GLY A 5 24.48 -12.79 -8.13
CA GLY A 5 25.08 -12.50 -6.82
C GLY A 5 25.18 -11.02 -6.44
N ALA A 6 24.45 -10.13 -7.13
CA ALA A 6 24.42 -8.71 -6.79
C ALA A 6 23.77 -8.46 -5.42
N THR A 7 24.42 -7.66 -4.56
CA THR A 7 23.86 -7.17 -3.28
C THR A 7 23.42 -5.71 -3.31
N THR A 8 23.64 -5.03 -4.44
CA THR A 8 23.25 -3.65 -4.74
C THR A 8 22.77 -3.56 -6.19
N VAL A 9 22.15 -2.43 -6.56
CA VAL A 9 21.75 -2.14 -7.95
C VAL A 9 22.96 -1.70 -8.77
N TRP A 10 23.10 -2.22 -9.98
CA TRP A 10 24.23 -1.93 -10.87
C TRP A 10 23.91 -0.79 -11.82
N GLU A 11 24.95 -0.17 -12.39
CA GLU A 11 24.83 0.89 -13.40
C GLU A 11 24.29 0.38 -14.75
N THR A 12 24.54 -0.89 -15.08
CA THR A 12 24.12 -1.54 -16.33
C THR A 12 23.19 -2.72 -16.06
N TRP A 13 22.28 -3.00 -16.99
CA TRP A 13 21.34 -4.14 -16.87
C TRP A 13 22.03 -5.51 -16.86
N ALA A 14 22.97 -5.69 -17.79
CA ALA A 14 23.77 -6.90 -17.92
C ALA A 14 25.04 -6.80 -17.07
N ALA A 15 25.54 -7.96 -16.62
CA ALA A 15 26.90 -8.06 -16.11
C ALA A 15 27.87 -7.71 -17.24
N SER A 16 28.86 -6.89 -16.95
CA SER A 16 29.90 -6.49 -17.90
C SER A 16 31.27 -6.70 -17.26
N ASP A 17 32.25 -7.05 -18.09
CA ASP A 17 33.69 -7.10 -17.77
C ASP A 17 34.36 -5.71 -17.80
N ASN A 18 33.77 -4.75 -18.50
CA ASN A 18 34.10 -3.33 -18.41
C ASN A 18 33.98 -2.72 -16.99
N THR A 19 34.62 -1.57 -16.78
CA THR A 19 34.68 -0.84 -15.50
C THR A 19 33.41 0.00 -15.23
N PHE A 20 32.25 -0.66 -15.08
CA PHE A 20 31.01 0.00 -14.64
C PHE A 20 30.75 -0.21 -13.14
N SER A 21 30.07 0.74 -12.51
CA SER A 21 29.76 0.66 -11.08
C SER A 21 28.77 -0.48 -10.79
N LYS A 22 29.12 -1.31 -9.80
CA LYS A 22 28.22 -2.33 -9.24
C LYS A 22 27.41 -1.83 -8.06
N ASN A 23 27.43 -0.52 -7.78
CA ASN A 23 26.67 0.11 -6.71
C ASN A 23 26.22 1.50 -7.18
N HIS A 24 25.16 1.53 -7.99
CA HIS A 24 24.69 2.73 -8.67
C HIS A 24 23.15 2.86 -8.58
N PRO A 25 22.61 3.98 -8.07
CA PRO A 25 21.21 4.06 -7.63
C PRO A 25 20.17 4.22 -8.75
N MET A 26 20.57 4.48 -10.00
CA MET A 26 19.66 4.92 -11.07
C MET A 26 18.50 3.94 -11.36
N PHE A 27 18.75 2.63 -11.24
CA PHE A 27 17.70 1.61 -11.38
C PHE A 27 16.94 1.29 -10.08
N GLY A 28 17.27 1.97 -8.98
CA GLY A 28 16.61 1.82 -7.68
C GLY A 28 15.22 2.46 -7.61
N SER A 29 14.77 3.19 -8.65
CA SER A 29 13.45 3.82 -8.70
C SER A 29 12.28 2.85 -8.55
N VAL A 30 12.49 1.56 -8.89
CA VAL A 30 11.51 0.48 -8.62
C VAL A 30 11.13 0.38 -7.13
N GLY A 31 12.02 0.82 -6.22
CA GLY A 31 11.73 0.92 -4.80
C GLY A 31 10.47 1.76 -4.51
N GLU A 32 10.31 2.88 -5.20
CA GLU A 32 9.14 3.75 -5.07
C GLU A 32 7.84 3.00 -5.42
N TRP A 33 7.87 2.15 -6.45
CA TRP A 33 6.70 1.37 -6.87
C TRP A 33 6.24 0.39 -5.78
N PHE A 34 7.15 -0.22 -5.03
CA PHE A 34 6.79 -1.07 -3.90
C PHE A 34 6.01 -0.29 -2.83
N TYR A 35 6.42 0.93 -2.50
CA TYR A 35 5.70 1.75 -1.51
C TYR A 35 4.38 2.30 -2.05
N ARG A 36 4.40 2.91 -3.24
CA ARG A 36 3.26 3.66 -3.77
C ARG A 36 2.19 2.78 -4.39
N SER A 37 2.57 1.68 -5.03
CA SER A 37 1.64 0.80 -5.74
C SER A 37 1.35 -0.45 -4.93
N LEU A 38 2.39 -1.18 -4.51
CA LEU A 38 2.20 -2.47 -3.85
C LEU A 38 1.66 -2.30 -2.42
N LEU A 39 2.29 -1.44 -1.61
CA LEU A 39 1.77 -1.04 -0.29
C LEU A 39 0.66 0.01 -0.40
N GLY A 40 0.61 0.75 -1.51
CA GLY A 40 -0.42 1.75 -1.75
C GLY A 40 -0.24 3.07 -1.01
N ILE A 41 0.88 3.30 -0.34
CA ILE A 41 1.10 4.46 0.54
C ILE A 41 1.48 5.68 -0.32
N ASN A 42 0.60 6.68 -0.37
CA ASN A 42 0.79 7.88 -1.17
C ASN A 42 0.48 9.14 -0.35
N SER A 43 1.20 10.21 -0.65
CA SER A 43 0.96 11.54 -0.10
C SER A 43 0.17 12.38 -1.09
N VAL A 44 -0.94 12.99 -0.67
CA VAL A 44 -1.72 13.95 -1.48
C VAL A 44 -1.69 15.37 -0.91
N ALA A 45 -0.94 15.57 0.19
CA ALA A 45 -0.60 16.88 0.73
C ALA A 45 0.81 16.83 1.34
N PRO A 46 1.59 17.94 1.33
CA PRO A 46 2.96 17.96 1.84
C PRO A 46 3.12 17.28 3.20
N GLY A 47 4.20 16.50 3.35
CA GLY A 47 4.54 15.81 4.59
C GLY A 47 3.58 14.70 5.01
N PHE A 48 2.71 14.19 4.12
CA PHE A 48 1.68 13.19 4.43
C PHE A 48 0.57 13.70 5.36
N LYS A 49 0.25 15.01 5.31
CA LYS A 49 -0.89 15.55 6.06
C LYS A 49 -2.23 14.93 5.64
N LYS A 50 -2.34 14.56 4.36
CA LYS A 50 -3.41 13.78 3.76
C LYS A 50 -2.80 12.58 3.04
N ILE A 51 -3.26 11.39 3.36
CA ILE A 51 -2.69 10.12 2.93
C ILE A 51 -3.69 9.42 1.99
N VAL A 52 -3.19 8.74 0.99
CA VAL A 52 -3.96 7.74 0.24
C VAL A 52 -3.34 6.38 0.50
N ILE A 53 -4.17 5.40 0.87
CA ILE A 53 -3.82 3.99 0.99
C ILE A 53 -4.56 3.24 -0.11
N LYS A 54 -3.87 2.94 -1.21
CA LYS A 54 -4.43 2.27 -2.39
C LYS A 54 -3.55 1.10 -2.84
N PRO A 55 -3.60 -0.04 -2.13
CA PRO A 55 -2.83 -1.22 -2.52
C PRO A 55 -3.29 -1.77 -3.87
N GLN A 56 -2.32 -2.16 -4.69
CA GLN A 56 -2.54 -2.73 -6.02
C GLN A 56 -1.84 -4.09 -6.08
N PRO A 57 -2.51 -5.17 -5.64
CA PRO A 57 -1.97 -6.52 -5.80
C PRO A 57 -1.67 -6.82 -7.27
N ALA A 58 -0.45 -7.29 -7.54
CA ALA A 58 0.07 -7.53 -8.89
C ALA A 58 0.50 -8.99 -9.06
N GLY A 59 0.28 -9.54 -10.26
CA GLY A 59 0.65 -10.91 -10.58
C GLY A 59 -0.02 -11.94 -9.67
N ASP A 60 0.77 -12.84 -9.12
CA ASP A 60 0.39 -13.93 -8.23
C ASP A 60 0.58 -13.62 -6.74
N LEU A 61 1.01 -12.40 -6.40
CA LEU A 61 1.25 -11.98 -5.01
C LEU A 61 0.01 -12.16 -4.15
N LYS A 62 0.17 -12.83 -3.01
CA LYS A 62 -0.90 -13.11 -2.04
C LYS A 62 -0.89 -12.17 -0.85
N HIS A 63 0.22 -11.49 -0.59
CA HIS A 63 0.33 -10.53 0.49
C HIS A 63 1.42 -9.50 0.19
N ALA A 64 1.34 -8.36 0.85
CA ALA A 64 2.45 -7.44 1.03
C ALA A 64 2.28 -6.66 2.33
N GLU A 65 3.38 -6.36 3.00
CA GLU A 65 3.39 -5.56 4.23
C GLU A 65 4.56 -4.60 4.23
N GLY A 66 4.31 -3.40 4.75
CA GLY A 66 5.35 -2.45 5.03
C GLY A 66 4.81 -1.17 5.67
N SER A 67 5.74 -0.26 5.94
CA SER A 67 5.41 1.03 6.52
C SER A 67 6.35 2.12 6.03
N TYR A 68 5.87 3.36 6.16
CA TYR A 68 6.64 4.57 5.92
C TYR A 68 6.58 5.46 7.16
N THR A 69 7.73 5.97 7.63
CA THR A 69 7.79 6.91 8.75
C THR A 69 7.72 8.33 8.20
N SER A 70 6.56 8.97 8.34
CA SER A 70 6.35 10.37 8.00
C SER A 70 6.72 11.29 9.17
N PRO A 71 6.75 12.63 8.97
CA PRO A 71 6.89 13.59 10.07
C PRO A 71 5.80 13.48 11.15
N TYR A 72 4.63 12.93 10.83
CA TYR A 72 3.52 12.71 11.77
C TYR A 72 3.59 11.35 12.49
N GLY A 73 4.49 10.46 12.06
CA GLY A 73 4.62 9.11 12.58
C GLY A 73 4.47 8.04 11.50
N LYS A 74 4.33 6.79 11.97
CA LYS A 74 4.26 5.59 11.12
C LYS A 74 2.95 5.53 10.34
N ILE A 75 3.06 5.28 9.04
CA ILE A 75 1.97 4.91 8.14
C ILE A 75 2.16 3.45 7.78
N GLY A 76 1.22 2.59 8.13
CA GLY A 76 1.30 1.14 7.90
C GLY A 76 0.28 0.68 6.86
N SER A 77 0.69 -0.26 6.00
CA SER A 77 -0.18 -0.95 5.06
C SER A 77 0.23 -2.42 4.97
N SER A 78 -0.69 -3.32 5.29
CA SER A 78 -0.50 -4.76 5.20
C SER A 78 -1.75 -5.39 4.62
N TRP A 79 -1.63 -6.10 3.50
CA TRP A 79 -2.76 -6.79 2.90
C TRP A 79 -2.46 -8.25 2.62
N VAL A 80 -3.51 -9.06 2.64
CA VAL A 80 -3.49 -10.49 2.32
C VAL A 80 -4.74 -10.86 1.51
N ILE A 81 -4.57 -11.79 0.57
CA ILE A 81 -5.62 -12.38 -0.26
C ILE A 81 -5.72 -13.86 0.07
N ASN A 82 -6.82 -14.27 0.71
CA ASN A 82 -7.13 -15.66 1.05
C ASN A 82 -8.51 -16.02 0.52
N ASP A 83 -8.67 -17.14 -0.19
CA ASP A 83 -9.98 -17.68 -0.59
C ASP A 83 -10.96 -16.66 -1.19
N GLN A 84 -10.44 -15.80 -2.08
CA GLN A 84 -11.16 -14.69 -2.72
C GLN A 84 -11.56 -13.53 -1.80
N GLN A 85 -11.19 -13.55 -0.52
CA GLN A 85 -11.29 -12.40 0.39
C GLN A 85 -10.02 -11.57 0.34
N PHE A 86 -10.18 -10.25 0.37
CA PHE A 86 -9.07 -9.31 0.56
C PHE A 86 -9.16 -8.67 1.94
N LYS A 87 -8.08 -8.79 2.72
CA LYS A 87 -7.96 -8.15 4.03
C LYS A 87 -6.84 -7.11 3.99
N LEU A 88 -7.11 -5.92 4.52
CA LEU A 88 -6.18 -4.79 4.57
C LEU A 88 -6.15 -4.21 5.98
N ASN A 89 -4.99 -4.26 6.61
CA ASN A 89 -4.69 -3.57 7.85
C ASN A 89 -3.98 -2.25 7.55
N VAL A 90 -4.45 -1.17 8.16
CA VAL A 90 -3.94 0.19 7.96
C VAL A 90 -3.63 0.83 9.30
N GLU A 91 -2.51 1.56 9.37
CA GLU A 91 -2.13 2.39 10.51
C GLU A 91 -1.93 3.83 10.04
N ILE A 92 -2.74 4.76 10.55
CA ILE A 92 -2.73 6.19 10.20
C ILE A 92 -2.30 7.00 11.42
N PRO A 93 -1.23 7.81 11.33
CA PRO A 93 -0.72 8.57 12.46
C PRO A 93 -1.65 9.71 12.89
N VAL A 94 -1.56 10.10 14.16
CA VAL A 94 -2.33 11.24 14.72
C VAL A 94 -2.10 12.53 13.94
N ASN A 95 -3.08 13.43 13.96
CA ASN A 95 -3.06 14.69 13.22
C ASN A 95 -3.00 14.54 11.68
N THR A 96 -3.30 13.36 11.13
CA THR A 96 -3.44 13.12 9.69
C THR A 96 -4.83 12.53 9.36
N THR A 97 -5.14 12.49 8.07
CA THR A 97 -6.36 11.87 7.52
C THR A 97 -5.97 10.99 6.35
N ALA A 98 -6.78 9.97 6.08
CA ALA A 98 -6.53 9.03 5.01
C ALA A 98 -7.76 8.75 4.15
N GLU A 99 -7.55 8.65 2.85
CA GLU A 99 -8.47 8.01 1.93
C GLU A 99 -7.98 6.58 1.67
N ILE A 100 -8.78 5.60 2.10
CA ILE A 100 -8.45 4.18 2.06
C ILE A 100 -9.26 3.52 0.95
N TRP A 101 -8.57 2.90 0.01
CA TRP A 101 -9.13 2.29 -1.18
C TRP A 101 -9.08 0.77 -1.04
N VAL A 102 -10.22 0.14 -0.78
CA VAL A 102 -10.34 -1.32 -0.65
C VAL A 102 -10.79 -1.91 -2.00
N PRO A 103 -10.01 -2.80 -2.64
CA PRO A 103 -10.38 -3.42 -3.91
C PRO A 103 -11.65 -4.28 -3.78
N LEU A 104 -12.63 -4.05 -4.64
CA LEU A 104 -13.93 -4.74 -4.65
C LEU A 104 -13.96 -6.00 -5.52
N LYS A 105 -12.90 -6.28 -6.30
CA LYS A 105 -12.82 -7.50 -7.13
C LYS A 105 -12.85 -8.81 -6.33
N TYR A 106 -12.67 -8.71 -5.01
CA TYR A 106 -12.70 -9.80 -4.03
C TYR A 106 -14.03 -9.89 -3.28
N GLY A 107 -14.88 -8.87 -3.41
CA GLY A 107 -16.11 -8.75 -2.64
C GLY A 107 -16.66 -7.34 -2.63
N GLU A 108 -17.97 -7.19 -2.80
CA GLU A 108 -18.61 -5.88 -2.81
C GLU A 108 -18.96 -5.36 -1.42
N GLN A 109 -19.06 -6.26 -0.45
CA GLN A 109 -19.28 -5.92 0.95
C GLN A 109 -17.95 -5.64 1.61
N VAL A 110 -17.79 -4.40 2.10
CA VAL A 110 -16.60 -3.99 2.84
C VAL A 110 -16.96 -3.78 4.30
N THR A 111 -16.17 -4.36 5.18
CA THR A 111 -16.32 -4.25 6.62
C THR A 111 -15.05 -3.71 7.25
N GLU A 112 -15.17 -3.12 8.45
CA GLU A 112 -14.06 -2.85 9.35
C GLU A 112 -14.28 -3.62 10.64
N GLY A 113 -13.31 -4.45 11.04
CA GLY A 113 -13.44 -5.29 12.24
C GLY A 113 -14.68 -6.21 12.23
N GLY A 114 -15.19 -6.57 11.06
CA GLY A 114 -16.42 -7.37 10.88
C GLY A 114 -17.73 -6.58 10.93
N LYS A 115 -17.69 -5.25 11.11
CA LYS A 115 -18.86 -4.36 11.09
C LYS A 115 -18.96 -3.65 9.75
N SER A 116 -20.19 -3.32 9.32
CA SER A 116 -20.39 -2.42 8.17
C SER A 116 -19.66 -1.10 8.41
N ILE A 117 -19.07 -0.51 7.36
CA ILE A 117 -18.39 0.80 7.45
C ILE A 117 -19.28 1.88 8.03
N SER A 118 -20.58 1.86 7.73
CA SER A 118 -21.55 2.84 8.25
C SER A 118 -21.82 2.72 9.75
N ALA A 119 -21.40 1.62 10.39
CA ALA A 119 -21.60 1.34 11.81
C ALA A 119 -20.33 1.57 12.66
N VAL A 120 -19.26 2.09 12.05
CA VAL A 120 -17.98 2.36 12.72
C VAL A 120 -17.76 3.87 12.75
N ASP A 121 -17.71 4.43 13.96
CA ASP A 121 -17.49 5.86 14.16
C ASP A 121 -16.16 6.31 13.56
N GLY A 122 -16.16 7.48 12.91
CA GLY A 122 -14.96 8.06 12.29
C GLY A 122 -14.60 7.47 10.92
N LEU A 123 -15.39 6.53 10.40
CA LEU A 123 -15.29 6.06 9.02
C LEU A 123 -16.46 6.56 8.18
N VAL A 124 -16.16 6.98 6.94
CA VAL A 124 -17.17 7.40 5.97
C VAL A 124 -16.90 6.71 4.64
N LEU A 125 -17.78 5.78 4.24
CA LEU A 125 -17.79 5.27 2.86
C LEU A 125 -18.26 6.40 1.94
N GLN A 126 -17.34 7.00 1.19
CA GLN A 126 -17.63 8.12 0.31
C GLN A 126 -18.33 7.66 -0.96
N ARG A 127 -17.73 6.69 -1.65
CA ARG A 127 -18.20 6.18 -2.95
C ARG A 127 -17.55 4.84 -3.27
N LYS A 128 -18.13 4.16 -4.27
CA LYS A 128 -17.52 3.02 -4.94
C LYS A 128 -17.22 3.43 -6.38
N GLU A 129 -15.96 3.40 -6.79
CA GLU A 129 -15.54 3.78 -8.14
C GLU A 129 -14.30 2.99 -8.57
N HIS A 130 -14.14 2.78 -9.87
CA HIS A 130 -12.97 2.10 -10.47
C HIS A 130 -12.65 0.72 -9.84
N GLY A 131 -13.65 0.00 -9.32
CA GLY A 131 -13.46 -1.29 -8.66
C GLY A 131 -12.95 -1.19 -7.21
N TYR A 132 -13.11 -0.05 -6.54
CA TYR A 132 -12.73 0.16 -5.14
C TYR A 132 -13.88 0.75 -4.32
N ALA A 133 -13.95 0.41 -3.04
CA ALA A 133 -14.63 1.20 -2.03
C ALA A 133 -13.65 2.24 -1.48
N ILE A 134 -14.09 3.50 -1.43
CA ILE A 134 -13.29 4.62 -0.97
C ILE A 134 -13.82 5.07 0.38
N ILE A 135 -12.99 4.92 1.40
CA ILE A 135 -13.35 5.16 2.80
C ILE A 135 -12.48 6.29 3.32
N GLN A 136 -13.09 7.35 3.84
CA GLN A 136 -12.39 8.40 4.56
C GLN A 136 -12.24 8.01 6.03
N ALA A 137 -11.04 8.20 6.56
CA ALA A 137 -10.68 7.86 7.93
C ALA A 137 -9.79 8.93 8.55
N GLY A 138 -9.90 9.08 9.87
CA GLY A 138 -8.92 9.82 10.68
C GLY A 138 -7.69 8.99 11.02
N SER A 139 -7.00 9.38 12.08
CA SER A 139 -5.92 8.58 12.66
C SER A 139 -6.46 7.36 13.40
N GLY A 140 -5.74 6.24 13.31
CA GLY A 140 -6.15 5.01 13.96
C GLY A 140 -5.53 3.78 13.34
N LYS A 141 -5.95 2.63 13.85
CA LYS A 141 -5.65 1.31 13.27
C LYS A 141 -6.96 0.71 12.82
N TYR A 142 -6.99 0.23 11.58
CA TYR A 142 -8.20 -0.27 10.94
C TYR A 142 -7.92 -1.62 10.29
N SER A 143 -8.90 -2.53 10.32
CA SER A 143 -8.81 -3.83 9.65
C SER A 143 -9.99 -3.99 8.71
N PHE A 144 -9.76 -3.71 7.42
CA PHE A 144 -10.77 -3.83 6.38
C PHE A 144 -10.79 -5.22 5.79
N ALA A 145 -11.99 -5.71 5.47
CA ALA A 145 -12.17 -6.92 4.68
C ALA A 145 -13.18 -6.68 3.56
N ALA A 146 -12.84 -7.11 2.34
CA ALA A 146 -13.75 -7.24 1.21
C ALA A 146 -13.98 -8.72 0.93
N SER A 147 -15.23 -9.16 1.05
CA SER A 147 -15.67 -10.53 0.74
C SER A 147 -16.99 -10.51 -0.01
N LYS A 148 -17.26 -11.61 -0.73
CA LYS A 148 -18.55 -11.81 -1.42
C LYS A 148 -19.72 -11.77 -0.45
#